data_AF-A0A9R1C4V0-F1
#
_entry.id   AF-A0A9R1C4V0-F1
#
_cell.length_a   1.000
_cell.length_b   1.000
_cell.length_c   1.000
_cell.angle_alpha   90.00
_cell.angle_beta   90.00
_cell.angle_gamma   90.00
#
_symmetry.space_group_name_H-M   'P 1'
#
loop_
_entity.id
_entity.type
_entity.pdbx_description
1 polymer ?
#
loop_
_entity_poly.entity_id
_entity_poly.type
_entity_poly.pdbx_seq_one_letter_code
_entity_poly.pdbx_strand_id
1 'polypeptide(L)'
;MVLIFCLVLPQVIAFSDEEGVRFQTTFLGSAAVAGILPESILQVSDKRLPFLHKPTGLLFENGLLMQSLYVAFNFFSGTTVQEALRLNSFEATAAALGQVKYSPESVGSYVEVHLEQGPVLEALRYPLGVVKGIAGQTRLKVHSSSLLFFFR
;
A
#
# COMPACT_ATOMS: atom_id res chain seq x y z
N MET A 1 -10.01 4.37 0.38
CA MET A 1 -9.66 2.94 0.39
C MET A 1 -10.08 2.39 -0.95
N VAL A 2 -9.16 2.39 -1.91
CA VAL A 2 -9.42 1.71 -3.18
C VAL A 2 -8.92 0.28 -2.99
N LEU A 3 -9.86 -0.66 -2.98
CA LEU A 3 -9.52 -2.09 -3.06
C LEU A 3 -9.09 -2.34 -4.50
N ILE A 4 -7.78 -2.46 -4.70
CA ILE A 4 -7.21 -2.87 -5.97
C ILE A 4 -7.26 -4.40 -6.01
N PHE A 5 -8.13 -4.94 -6.86
CA PHE A 5 -8.15 -6.37 -7.14
C PHE A 5 -7.27 -6.65 -8.35
N CYS A 6 -6.24 -7.44 -8.10
CA CYS A 6 -5.28 -7.86 -9.10
C CYS A 6 -5.53 -9.31 -9.46
N LEU A 7 -5.76 -9.59 -10.74
CA LEU A 7 -5.85 -10.95 -11.27
C LEU A 7 -4.49 -11.33 -11.86
N VAL A 8 -3.77 -12.20 -11.15
CA VAL A 8 -2.68 -12.99 -11.73
C VAL A 8 -3.30 -14.34 -12.07
N LEU A 9 -3.90 -14.46 -13.26
CA LEU A 9 -4.75 -15.61 -13.57
C LEU A 9 -4.02 -16.95 -13.32
N PRO A 10 -4.62 -17.89 -12.56
CA PRO A 10 -6.01 -17.92 -12.05
C PRO A 10 -6.22 -17.38 -10.62
N GLN A 11 -5.27 -16.66 -10.03
CA GLN A 11 -5.32 -16.17 -8.64
C GLN A 11 -5.81 -14.72 -8.55
N VAL A 12 -6.61 -14.45 -7.51
CA VAL A 12 -6.95 -13.09 -7.06
C VAL A 12 -5.98 -12.71 -5.96
N ILE A 13 -5.27 -11.61 -6.15
CA ILE A 13 -4.30 -11.07 -5.19
C ILE A 13 -4.81 -9.71 -4.69
N ALA A 14 -4.71 -9.50 -3.38
CA ALA A 14 -4.90 -8.20 -2.75
C ALA A 14 -3.54 -7.72 -2.24
N PHE A 15 -2.99 -6.66 -2.85
CA PHE A 15 -1.72 -6.10 -2.41
C PHE A 15 -1.90 -5.23 -1.17
N SER A 16 -0.92 -5.31 -0.27
CA SER A 16 -0.83 -4.50 0.93
C SER A 16 -0.10 -3.16 0.66
N ASP A 17 -0.57 -2.10 1.32
CA ASP A 17 0.04 -0.75 1.36
C ASP A 17 0.34 -0.15 -0.02
N GLU A 18 -0.67 -0.08 -0.89
CA GLU A 18 -0.55 0.54 -2.22
C GLU A 18 -0.44 2.08 -2.14
N GLU A 19 -1.30 2.70 -1.34
CA GLU A 19 -1.38 4.16 -1.14
C GLU A 19 -0.21 4.76 -0.33
N GLY A 20 0.49 3.93 0.45
CA GLY A 20 1.64 4.35 1.26
C GLY A 20 1.33 5.37 2.35
N VAL A 21 0.13 5.33 2.94
CA VAL A 21 -0.31 6.33 3.94
C VAL A 21 0.52 6.28 5.21
N ARG A 22 0.74 5.06 5.74
CA ARG A 22 1.34 4.86 7.07
C ARG A 22 2.84 5.07 7.09
N PHE A 23 3.56 4.44 6.16
CA PHE A 23 5.02 4.47 6.13
C PHE A 23 5.58 5.47 5.11
N GLN A 24 4.70 6.16 4.35
CA GLN A 24 5.10 7.05 3.25
C GLN A 24 5.89 6.31 2.16
N THR A 25 5.62 5.01 2.03
CA THR A 25 6.21 4.07 1.08
C THR A 25 5.06 3.44 0.32
N THR A 26 4.95 3.68 -0.98
CA THR A 26 3.88 3.09 -1.81
C THR A 26 4.29 1.71 -2.29
N PHE A 27 3.29 0.87 -2.61
CA PHE A 27 3.47 -0.41 -3.31
C PHE A 27 4.25 -1.50 -2.55
N LEU A 28 4.18 -1.56 -1.22
CA LEU A 28 4.99 -2.55 -0.47
C LEU A 28 4.68 -4.00 -0.89
N GLY A 29 3.40 -4.38 -0.96
CA GLY A 29 3.00 -5.74 -1.30
C GLY A 29 3.38 -6.14 -2.73
N SER A 30 3.11 -5.28 -3.71
CA SER A 30 3.43 -5.55 -5.11
C SER A 30 4.93 -5.51 -5.39
N ALA A 31 5.68 -4.63 -4.70
CA ALA A 31 7.15 -4.61 -4.78
C ALA A 31 7.79 -5.89 -4.20
N ALA A 32 7.21 -6.46 -3.13
CA ALA A 32 7.67 -7.72 -2.57
C ALA A 32 7.45 -8.88 -3.56
N VAL A 33 6.25 -8.97 -4.14
CA VAL A 33 5.90 -9.98 -5.14
C VAL A 33 6.74 -9.86 -6.41
N ALA A 34 7.04 -8.63 -6.85
CA ALA A 34 7.92 -8.38 -7.99
C ALA A 34 9.42 -8.60 -7.65
N GLY A 35 9.77 -8.78 -6.37
CA GLY A 35 11.16 -8.95 -5.93
C GLY A 35 12.02 -7.70 -6.05
N ILE A 36 11.40 -6.51 -6.04
CA ILE A 36 12.09 -5.21 -6.14
C ILE A 36 12.04 -4.44 -4.81
N LEU A 37 11.46 -5.03 -3.76
CA LEU A 37 11.38 -4.40 -2.44
C LEU A 37 12.78 -4.29 -1.81
N PRO A 38 13.28 -3.07 -1.52
CA PRO A 38 14.58 -2.91 -0.90
C PRO A 38 14.52 -3.29 0.58
N GLU A 39 15.53 -4.01 1.07
CA GLU A 39 15.59 -4.42 2.49
C GLU A 39 15.61 -3.23 3.46
N SER A 40 16.11 -2.07 3.01
CA SER A 40 16.10 -0.83 3.78
C SER A 40 14.69 -0.37 4.18
N ILE A 41 13.65 -0.81 3.46
CA ILE A 41 12.26 -0.46 3.75
C ILE A 41 11.80 -1.01 5.11
N LEU A 42 12.37 -2.13 5.54
CA LEU A 42 12.00 -2.80 6.79
C LEU A 42 12.30 -1.93 8.01
N GLN A 43 13.30 -1.04 7.88
CA GLN A 43 13.72 -0.10 8.92
C GLN A 43 12.94 1.22 8.88
N VAL A 44 12.08 1.45 7.88
CA VAL A 44 11.27 2.67 7.82
C VAL A 44 10.24 2.65 8.95
N SER A 45 10.27 3.68 9.78
CA SER A 45 9.32 3.88 10.87
C SER A 45 8.12 4.72 10.43
N ASP A 46 6.96 4.40 10.99
CA ASP A 46 5.77 5.24 10.94
C ASP A 46 6.10 6.68 11.38
N LYS A 47 5.67 7.68 10.58
CA LYS A 47 5.73 9.07 11.01
C LYS A 47 4.54 9.32 11.92
N ARG A 48 4.81 9.65 13.19
CA ARG A 48 3.83 10.19 14.17
C ARG A 48 2.68 10.92 13.44
N LEU A 49 1.57 10.24 13.22
CA LEU A 49 0.33 10.85 12.78
C LEU A 49 -0.28 11.45 14.05
N PRO A 50 -0.33 12.79 14.21
CA PRO A 50 -0.91 13.36 15.43
C PRO A 50 -2.41 13.10 15.56
N PHE A 51 -3.10 12.56 14.54
CA PHE A 51 -4.57 12.47 14.52
C PHE A 51 -5.12 11.34 13.63
N LEU A 52 -4.99 10.07 14.01
CA LEU A 52 -5.89 9.02 13.48
C LEU A 52 -6.56 8.23 14.61
N HIS A 53 -7.54 8.87 15.24
CA HIS A 53 -8.35 8.34 16.35
C HIS A 53 -9.75 7.86 15.87
N LYS A 54 -9.84 7.07 14.79
CA LYS A 54 -11.11 6.42 14.47
C LYS A 54 -10.94 4.96 14.05
N PRO A 55 -11.40 3.99 14.88
CA PRO A 55 -11.73 2.67 14.39
C PRO A 55 -13.06 2.78 13.62
N THR A 56 -13.07 2.42 12.35
CA THR A 56 -14.31 2.27 11.57
C THR A 56 -14.44 0.81 11.20
N GLY A 57 -15.13 0.04 12.04
CA GLY A 57 -15.51 -1.33 11.73
C GLY A 57 -16.62 -1.36 10.68
N LEU A 58 -16.56 -2.36 9.79
CA LEU A 58 -17.72 -2.88 9.08
C LEU A 58 -17.67 -4.40 9.15
N LEU A 59 -18.66 -4.98 9.83
CA LEU A 59 -18.97 -6.40 9.84
C LEU A 59 -19.61 -6.79 8.50
N PHE A 60 -19.28 -7.98 7.99
CA PHE A 60 -20.10 -8.69 7.02
C PHE A 60 -20.29 -10.13 7.49
N GLU A 61 -21.55 -10.51 7.72
CA GLU A 61 -22.00 -11.91 7.82
C GLU A 61 -22.24 -12.50 6.43
N ASN A 62 -22.15 -13.83 6.35
CA ASN A 62 -22.52 -14.77 5.26
C ASN A 62 -21.38 -15.50 4.54
N GLY A 63 -20.60 -16.28 5.31
CA GLY A 63 -20.31 -17.67 4.91
C GLY A 63 -19.26 -17.95 3.84
N LEU A 64 -18.49 -16.97 3.36
CA LEU A 64 -17.28 -17.23 2.57
C LEU A 64 -16.07 -16.67 3.33
N LEU A 65 -15.18 -17.58 3.76
CA LEU A 65 -13.91 -17.26 4.42
C LEU A 65 -12.99 -16.54 3.43
N MET A 66 -13.18 -15.24 3.25
CA MET A 66 -12.09 -14.35 2.86
C MET A 66 -11.37 -14.02 4.17
N GLN A 67 -10.14 -14.52 4.34
CA GLN A 67 -9.26 -14.09 5.44
C GLN A 67 -8.88 -12.62 5.19
N SER A 68 -9.85 -11.73 5.39
CA SER A 68 -9.63 -10.31 5.52
C SER A 68 -8.87 -10.13 6.82
N LEU A 69 -7.56 -9.99 6.70
CA LEU A 69 -6.70 -9.60 7.79
C LEU A 69 -7.04 -8.14 8.14
N TYR A 70 -8.14 -7.94 8.86
CA TYR A 70 -8.46 -6.67 9.50
C TYR A 70 -7.54 -6.55 10.71
N VAL A 71 -6.32 -6.09 10.46
CA VAL A 71 -5.40 -5.71 11.52
C VAL A 71 -6.02 -4.51 12.23
N ALA A 72 -6.55 -4.75 13.43
CA ALA A 72 -6.77 -3.68 14.39
C ALA A 72 -5.40 -3.05 14.67
N PHE A 73 -5.05 -1.99 13.93
CA PHE A 73 -3.80 -1.28 14.10
C PHE A 73 -3.81 -0.60 15.47
N ASN A 74 -3.23 -1.26 16.46
CA ASN A 74 -2.79 -0.59 17.68
C ASN A 74 -1.69 0.40 17.27
N PHE A 75 -2.04 1.69 17.18
CA PHE A 75 -1.15 2.78 16.80
C PHE A 75 -0.16 3.07 17.94
N PHE A 76 0.90 2.26 18.05
CA PHE A 76 2.10 2.69 18.74
C PHE A 76 2.93 3.54 17.77
N SER A 77 3.15 4.80 18.09
CA SER A 77 3.98 5.68 17.27
C SER A 77 5.42 5.17 17.20
N GLY A 78 6.03 5.14 16.01
CA GLY A 78 7.43 4.75 15.82
C GLY A 78 7.67 3.27 15.49
N THR A 79 6.61 2.49 15.23
CA THR A 79 6.73 1.11 14.72
C THR A 79 7.40 1.10 13.34
N THR A 80 8.38 0.21 13.14
CA THR A 80 9.00 -0.02 11.83
C THR A 80 8.13 -0.93 10.95
N VAL A 81 8.34 -0.95 9.64
CA VAL A 81 7.68 -1.92 8.74
C VAL A 81 7.96 -3.35 9.22
N GLN A 82 9.19 -3.66 9.62
CA GLN A 82 9.55 -4.97 10.16
C GLN A 82 8.72 -5.36 11.39
N GLU A 83 8.58 -4.43 12.34
CA GLU A 83 7.80 -4.66 13.55
C GLU A 83 6.31 -4.77 13.23
N ALA A 84 5.80 -3.97 12.29
CA ALA A 84 4.42 -4.06 11.84
C ALA A 84 4.11 -5.42 11.19
N LEU A 85 5.03 -5.97 10.40
CA LEU A 85 4.89 -7.33 9.84
C LEU A 85 4.93 -8.38 10.95
N ARG A 86 5.87 -8.27 11.89
CA ARG A 86 6.01 -9.20 13.02
C ARG A 86 4.76 -9.23 13.92
N LEU A 87 4.16 -8.07 14.19
CA LEU A 87 2.90 -7.95 14.95
C LEU A 87 1.71 -8.61 14.24
N ASN A 88 1.81 -8.80 12.93
CA ASN A 88 0.81 -9.48 12.11
C ASN A 88 1.21 -10.91 11.76
N SER A 89 2.15 -11.49 12.51
CA SER A 89 2.62 -12.86 12.34
C SER A 89 3.29 -13.14 10.99
N PHE A 90 3.79 -12.10 10.32
CA PHE A 90 4.61 -12.24 9.12
C PHE A 90 6.09 -12.17 9.47
N GLU A 91 6.87 -13.08 8.88
CA GLU A 91 8.32 -13.04 8.98
C GLU A 91 8.88 -11.98 8.02
N ALA A 92 9.64 -11.04 8.57
CA ALA A 92 10.22 -9.91 7.84
C ALA A 92 11.73 -10.09 7.67
N THR A 93 12.15 -11.24 7.16
CA THR A 93 13.55 -11.56 6.81
C THR A 93 13.75 -11.51 5.30
N ALA A 94 14.98 -11.27 4.84
CA ALA A 94 15.31 -11.31 3.41
C ALA A 94 14.94 -12.67 2.76
N ALA A 95 15.09 -13.77 3.52
CA ALA A 95 14.68 -15.10 3.07
C ALA A 95 13.16 -15.21 2.89
N ALA A 96 12.37 -14.72 3.85
CA ALA A 96 10.91 -14.73 3.76
C ALA A 96 10.40 -13.84 2.61
N LEU A 97 10.99 -12.66 2.41
CA LEU A 97 10.68 -11.79 1.26
C LEU A 97 11.06 -12.44 -0.08
N GLY A 98 12.12 -13.24 -0.12
CA GLY A 98 12.48 -14.01 -1.30
C GLY A 98 11.44 -15.08 -1.68
N GLN A 99 10.69 -15.61 -0.72
CA GLN A 99 9.68 -16.65 -0.96
C GLN A 99 8.38 -16.11 -1.56
N VAL A 100 8.05 -14.84 -1.34
CA VAL A 100 6.84 -14.22 -1.93
C VAL A 100 7.04 -13.73 -3.36
N LYS A 101 8.29 -13.76 -3.84
CA LYS A 101 8.64 -13.34 -5.20
C LYS A 101 8.05 -14.30 -6.23
N TYR A 102 7.35 -13.75 -7.22
CA TYR A 102 6.91 -14.51 -8.39
C TYR A 102 8.06 -14.64 -9.39
N SER A 103 8.14 -15.82 -10.02
CA SER A 103 8.99 -16.00 -11.20
C SER A 103 8.30 -15.30 -12.39
N PRO A 104 9.01 -14.51 -13.21
CA PRO A 104 8.42 -13.88 -14.38
C PRO A 104 7.73 -14.90 -15.31
N GLU A 105 8.29 -16.11 -15.41
CA GLU A 105 7.75 -17.21 -16.22
C GLU A 105 6.45 -17.79 -15.64
N SER A 106 6.19 -17.61 -14.34
CA SER A 106 4.97 -18.07 -13.69
C SER A 106 3.79 -17.11 -13.85
N VAL A 107 3.99 -15.92 -14.42
CA VAL A 107 2.96 -14.89 -14.58
C VAL A 107 2.62 -14.72 -16.05
N GLY A 108 1.51 -15.31 -16.50
CA GLY A 108 1.05 -15.15 -17.88
C GLY A 108 0.48 -13.76 -18.19
N SER A 109 -0.24 -13.16 -17.24
CA SER A 109 -0.83 -11.84 -17.37
C SER A 109 -1.19 -11.24 -16.02
N TYR A 110 -1.20 -9.91 -15.95
CA TYR A 110 -1.69 -9.13 -14.82
C TYR A 110 -2.82 -8.22 -15.29
N VAL A 111 -3.98 -8.32 -14.64
CA VAL A 111 -5.12 -7.43 -14.90
C VAL A 111 -5.55 -6.79 -13.59
N GLU A 112 -5.77 -5.49 -13.63
CA GLU A 112 -6.22 -4.70 -12.49
C GLU A 112 -7.50 -3.95 -12.87
N VAL A 113 -8.50 -4.02 -12.00
CA VAL A 113 -9.73 -3.24 -12.14
C VAL A 113 -9.72 -2.15 -11.09
N HIS A 114 -9.87 -0.91 -11.54
CA HIS A 114 -9.80 0.27 -10.70
C HIS A 114 -10.90 1.26 -11.07
N LEU A 115 -11.40 2.00 -10.07
CA LEU A 115 -12.29 3.14 -10.32
C LEU A 115 -11.49 4.30 -10.89
N GLU A 116 -12.12 5.10 -11.76
CA GLU A 116 -11.52 6.35 -12.17
C GLU A 116 -11.45 7.33 -10.98
N GLN A 117 -10.26 7.82 -10.67
CA GLN A 117 -10.05 8.86 -9.66
C GLN A 117 -10.05 10.27 -10.30
N GLY A 118 -10.95 10.49 -11.27
CA GLY A 118 -11.03 11.69 -12.08
C GLY A 118 -12.38 11.81 -12.82
N PRO A 119 -12.60 12.90 -13.57
CA PRO A 119 -13.89 13.20 -14.21
C PRO A 119 -13.98 12.78 -15.69
N VAL A 120 -13.00 12.09 -16.26
CA VAL A 120 -12.88 11.85 -17.71
C VAL A 120 -13.98 10.93 -18.24
N LEU A 121 -14.19 9.76 -17.65
CA LEU A 121 -15.23 8.82 -18.10
C LEU A 121 -16.62 9.39 -17.86
N GLU A 122 -16.82 10.09 -16.74
CA GLU A 122 -18.07 10.81 -16.46
C GLU A 122 -18.35 11.88 -17.52
N ALA A 123 -17.37 12.74 -17.82
CA ALA A 123 -17.50 13.80 -18.82
C ALA A 123 -17.76 13.26 -20.24
N LEU A 124 -17.15 12.12 -20.59
CA LEU A 124 -17.34 11.45 -21.87
C LEU A 124 -18.58 10.54 -21.90
N ARG A 125 -19.26 10.36 -20.77
CA ARG A 125 -20.37 9.40 -20.58
C ARG A 125 -20.01 7.98 -20.98
N TYR A 126 -18.79 7.56 -20.70
CA TYR A 126 -18.35 6.18 -20.90
C TYR A 126 -18.40 5.39 -19.60
N PRO A 127 -18.90 4.14 -19.62
CA PRO A 127 -18.95 3.30 -18.42
C PRO A 127 -17.61 2.60 -18.12
N LEU A 128 -16.66 2.60 -19.07
CA LEU A 128 -15.39 1.88 -18.97
C LEU A 128 -14.31 2.58 -19.81
N GLY A 129 -13.08 2.58 -19.29
CA GLY A 129 -11.89 3.02 -20.01
C GLY A 129 -10.78 1.97 -19.94
N VAL A 130 -10.05 1.79 -21.03
CA VAL A 130 -8.81 0.98 -21.05
C VAL A 130 -7.63 1.90 -20.79
N VAL A 131 -6.95 1.68 -19.67
CA VAL A 131 -5.75 2.46 -19.29
C VAL A 131 -4.60 2.08 -20.22
N LYS A 132 -4.04 3.07 -20.92
CA LYS A 132 -2.88 2.87 -21.82
C LYS A 132 -1.54 3.10 -21.13
N GLY A 133 -1.53 3.80 -20.01
CA GLY A 133 -0.33 4.13 -19.25
C GLY A 133 -0.66 4.91 -17.98
N ILE A 134 0.32 5.00 -17.09
CA ILE A 134 0.22 5.68 -15.80
C ILE A 134 1.21 6.83 -15.79
N ALA A 135 0.81 7.98 -15.24
CA ALA A 135 1.70 9.12 -15.09
C ALA A 135 2.82 8.81 -14.06
N GLY A 136 4.06 9.16 -14.40
CA GLY A 136 5.17 9.04 -13.45
C GLY A 136 4.99 9.98 -12.26
N GLN A 137 5.16 9.47 -11.04
CA GLN A 137 5.05 10.27 -9.81
C GLN A 137 6.43 10.50 -9.19
N THR A 138 6.74 11.75 -8.81
CA THR A 138 7.91 12.09 -8.00
C THR A 138 7.45 12.82 -6.74
N ARG A 139 7.94 12.40 -5.58
CA ARG A 139 7.62 13.01 -4.27
C ARG A 139 8.86 13.72 -3.73
N LEU A 140 8.72 14.99 -3.39
CA LEU A 140 9.80 15.82 -2.84
C LEU A 140 9.45 16.27 -1.42
N LYS A 141 10.42 16.20 -0.52
CA LYS A 141 10.29 16.72 0.85
C LYS A 141 11.02 18.06 0.93
N VAL A 142 10.26 19.14 1.11
CA VAL A 142 10.82 20.49 1.29
C VAL A 142 10.95 20.77 2.79
N HIS A 143 12.11 21.29 3.21
CA HIS A 143 12.33 21.82 4.56
C HIS A 143 12.61 23.31 4.45
N SER A 144 11.86 24.12 5.18
CA SER A 144 12.11 25.56 5.33
C SER A 144 12.34 25.88 6.79
N SER A 145 13.48 26.50 7.10
CA SER A 145 13.80 27.05 8.42
C SER A 145 13.86 28.56 8.31
N SER A 146 12.99 29.25 9.06
CA SER A 146 13.00 30.72 9.20
C SER A 146 13.58 31.11 10.55
N LEU A 147 14.52 32.05 10.57
CA LEU A 147 15.08 32.63 11.78
C LEU A 147 14.40 33.98 12.05
N LEU A 148 13.61 34.08 13.12
CA LEU A 148 12.96 35.32 13.52
C LEU A 148 13.91 36.09 14.46
N PHE A 149 14.54 37.16 13.95
CA PHE A 149 15.30 38.07 14.79
C PHE A 149 14.33 39.05 15.49
N PHE A 150 14.17 38.89 16.80
CA PHE A 150 13.60 39.95 17.65
C PHE A 150 14.72 40.93 18.00
N PHE A 151 14.66 42.15 17.46
CA PHE A 151 15.43 43.27 18.01
C PHE A 151 14.72 43.73 19.30
N ARG A 152 15.44 43.71 20.43
CA ARG A 152 15.00 44.26 21.72
C ARG A 152 15.23 45.76 21.78
#